data_AF-A0A359M9R5-F1
#
_entry.id   AF-A0A359M9R5-F1
#
_cell.length_a   1.000
_cell.length_b   1.000
_cell.length_c   1.000
_cell.angle_alpha   90.00
_cell.angle_beta   90.00
_cell.angle_gamma   90.00
#
_symmetry.space_group_name_H-M   'P 1'
#
loop_
_entity.id
_entity.type
_entity.pdbx_description
1 polymer ?
#
loop_
_entity_poly.entity_id
_entity_poly.type
_entity_poly.pdbx_seq_one_letter_code
_entity_poly.pdbx_strand_id
1 'polypeptide(L)'
;MADKVKRTTYKTVQKRMKQAKKSSSKQLISFLFIIAAAAITYWYTSNLPEAETPNYSSDQSTEGFYFYRTVGASDYYFDANLLVGDALRDELNQIITSGFTPLSYADAKTVLEVSDQSLTDSTKVMNVYTGLLVPAVWDSTSWHREHVWPNSRLGIERVSESSKNQGSDMHNLRAITPAVNSSRSDRFYADGSGDADITDDGGFYPGDDHKGDVARILFYMAVKYDFLVLTNEGLKMNQITTRRREPKWGDCHCF
;
A
#
# COMPACT_ATOMS: atom_id res chain seq x y z
N MET A 1 -78.98 -44.12 3.09
CA MET A 1 -77.58 -44.36 3.50
C MET A 1 -76.56 -44.08 2.38
N ALA A 2 -76.79 -44.50 1.13
CA ALA A 2 -75.85 -44.36 0.02
C ALA A 2 -75.45 -42.90 -0.36
N ASP A 3 -76.36 -41.94 -0.25
CA ASP A 3 -76.09 -40.55 -0.67
C ASP A 3 -75.15 -39.78 0.29
N LYS A 4 -75.17 -40.14 1.58
CA LYS A 4 -74.28 -39.58 2.60
C LYS A 4 -72.84 -40.09 2.44
N VAL A 5 -72.68 -41.36 2.05
CA VAL A 5 -71.37 -41.97 1.77
C VAL A 5 -70.72 -41.34 0.52
N LYS A 6 -71.48 -41.16 -0.57
CA LYS A 6 -70.98 -40.50 -1.80
C LYS A 6 -70.51 -39.07 -1.56
N ARG A 7 -71.25 -38.27 -0.78
CA ARG A 7 -70.86 -36.90 -0.41
C ARG A 7 -69.59 -36.84 0.44
N THR A 8 -69.41 -37.79 1.36
CA THR A 8 -68.20 -37.88 2.18
C THR A 8 -66.98 -38.26 1.34
N THR A 9 -67.12 -39.24 0.45
CA THR A 9 -66.04 -39.65 -0.47
C THR A 9 -65.63 -38.51 -1.41
N TYR A 10 -66.60 -37.77 -1.96
CA TYR A 10 -66.34 -36.59 -2.80
C TYR A 10 -65.55 -35.50 -2.06
N LYS A 11 -65.95 -35.18 -0.83
CA LYS A 11 -65.24 -34.18 0.00
C LYS A 11 -63.80 -34.61 0.32
N THR A 12 -63.56 -35.90 0.56
CA THR A 12 -62.22 -36.44 0.83
C THR A 12 -61.31 -36.35 -0.40
N VAL A 13 -61.82 -36.68 -1.59
CA VAL A 13 -61.07 -36.53 -2.86
C VAL A 13 -60.71 -35.07 -3.13
N GLN A 14 -61.66 -34.15 -2.97
CA GLN A 14 -61.43 -32.70 -3.13
C GLN A 14 -60.38 -32.17 -2.15
N LYS A 15 -60.37 -32.65 -0.89
CA LYS A 15 -59.35 -32.27 0.09
C LYS A 15 -57.95 -32.75 -0.31
N ARG A 16 -57.83 -34.00 -0.78
CA ARG A 16 -56.56 -34.58 -1.27
C ARG A 16 -56.04 -33.86 -2.51
N MET A 17 -56.91 -33.52 -3.47
CA MET A 17 -56.53 -32.74 -4.66
C MET A 17 -56.02 -31.33 -4.28
N LYS A 18 -56.68 -30.64 -3.34
CA LYS A 18 -56.20 -29.34 -2.82
C LYS A 18 -54.87 -29.46 -2.08
N GLN A 19 -54.67 -30.52 -1.30
CA GLN A 19 -53.39 -30.79 -0.62
C GLN A 19 -52.26 -31.10 -1.61
N ALA A 20 -52.50 -31.91 -2.64
CA ALA A 20 -51.53 -32.20 -3.69
C ALA A 20 -51.13 -30.95 -4.49
N LYS A 21 -52.10 -30.10 -4.87
CA LYS A 21 -51.84 -28.82 -5.55
C LYS A 21 -51.02 -27.86 -4.67
N LYS A 22 -51.30 -27.81 -3.35
CA LYS A 22 -50.53 -27.02 -2.38
C LYS A 22 -49.12 -27.57 -2.14
N SER A 23 -48.91 -28.88 -2.28
CA SER A 23 -47.58 -29.51 -2.20
C SER A 23 -46.73 -29.18 -3.43
N SER A 24 -47.32 -29.29 -4.63
CA SER A 24 -46.66 -28.92 -5.88
C SER A 24 -46.31 -27.43 -5.93
N SER A 25 -47.18 -26.54 -5.45
CA SER A 25 -46.86 -25.12 -5.35
C SER A 25 -45.72 -24.82 -4.37
N LYS A 26 -45.62 -25.56 -3.25
CA LYS A 26 -44.49 -25.44 -2.31
C LYS A 26 -43.18 -25.94 -2.92
N GLN A 27 -43.21 -27.04 -3.68
CA GLN A 27 -42.05 -27.51 -4.43
C GLN A 27 -41.60 -26.48 -5.46
N LEU A 28 -42.54 -25.88 -6.19
CA LEU A 28 -42.25 -24.85 -7.19
C LEU A 28 -41.66 -23.58 -6.57
N ILE A 29 -42.21 -23.13 -5.43
CA ILE A 29 -41.65 -22.02 -4.63
C ILE A 29 -40.25 -22.37 -4.13
N SER A 30 -40.03 -23.58 -3.62
CA SER A 30 -38.71 -24.05 -3.17
C SER A 30 -37.69 -24.08 -4.32
N PHE A 31 -38.10 -24.52 -5.51
CA PHE A 31 -37.25 -24.47 -6.71
C PHE A 31 -36.90 -23.04 -7.11
N LEU A 32 -37.86 -22.11 -7.07
CA LEU A 32 -37.61 -20.70 -7.36
C LEU A 32 -36.63 -20.08 -6.35
N PHE A 33 -36.71 -20.43 -5.07
CA PHE A 33 -35.75 -19.99 -4.06
C PHE A 33 -34.34 -20.53 -4.33
N ILE A 34 -34.20 -21.80 -4.75
CA ILE A 34 -32.89 -22.38 -5.09
C ILE A 34 -32.29 -21.67 -6.32
N ILE A 35 -33.10 -21.41 -7.35
CA ILE A 35 -32.65 -20.69 -8.55
C ILE A 35 -32.23 -19.26 -8.18
N ALA A 36 -33.02 -18.57 -7.36
CA ALA A 36 -32.70 -17.22 -6.91
C ALA A 36 -31.41 -17.20 -6.07
N ALA A 37 -31.23 -18.16 -5.16
CA ALA A 37 -30.01 -18.30 -4.38
C ALA A 37 -28.80 -18.58 -5.28
N ALA A 38 -28.92 -19.49 -6.27
CA ALA A 38 -27.85 -19.77 -7.22
C ALA A 38 -27.50 -18.54 -8.08
N ALA A 39 -28.50 -17.77 -8.52
CA ALA A 39 -28.29 -16.54 -9.27
C ALA A 39 -27.61 -15.44 -8.42
N ILE A 40 -27.99 -15.31 -7.15
CA ILE A 40 -27.35 -14.40 -6.19
C ILE A 40 -25.90 -14.82 -5.94
N THR A 41 -25.64 -16.12 -5.71
CA THR A 41 -24.29 -16.64 -5.52
C THR A 41 -23.44 -16.44 -6.77
N TYR A 42 -23.98 -16.72 -7.96
CA TYR A 42 -23.29 -16.48 -9.23
C TYR A 42 -22.96 -15.00 -9.40
N TRP A 43 -23.93 -14.11 -9.17
CA TRP A 43 -23.71 -12.66 -9.24
C TRP A 43 -22.67 -12.20 -8.22
N TYR A 44 -22.72 -12.69 -6.99
CA TYR A 44 -21.76 -12.31 -5.96
C TYR A 44 -20.35 -12.79 -6.32
N THR A 45 -20.20 -14.05 -6.73
CA THR A 45 -18.91 -14.63 -7.10
C THR A 45 -18.31 -14.05 -8.38
N SER A 46 -19.13 -13.66 -9.35
CA SER A 46 -18.65 -13.00 -10.58
C SER A 46 -18.28 -11.54 -10.40
N ASN A 47 -18.68 -10.92 -9.28
CA ASN A 47 -18.34 -9.54 -8.91
C ASN A 47 -17.36 -9.47 -7.72
N LEU A 48 -16.87 -10.61 -7.22
CA LEU A 48 -15.76 -10.58 -6.27
C LEU A 48 -14.51 -10.11 -7.00
N PRO A 49 -13.80 -9.08 -6.49
CA PRO A 49 -12.51 -8.72 -7.03
C PRO A 49 -11.59 -9.95 -6.93
N GLU A 50 -11.00 -10.35 -8.06
CA GLU A 50 -9.98 -11.39 -8.06
C GLU A 50 -8.85 -10.91 -7.16
N ALA A 51 -8.44 -11.74 -6.20
CA ALA A 51 -7.31 -11.39 -5.36
C ALA A 51 -6.09 -11.24 -6.26
N GLU A 52 -5.52 -10.03 -6.31
CA GLU A 52 -4.31 -9.79 -7.09
C GLU A 52 -3.24 -10.78 -6.64
N THR A 53 -2.80 -11.64 -7.57
CA THR A 53 -1.67 -12.52 -7.28
C THR A 53 -0.43 -11.64 -7.14
N PRO A 54 0.31 -11.71 -6.02
CA PRO A 54 1.52 -10.93 -5.88
C PRO A 54 2.47 -11.21 -7.05
N ASN A 55 3.15 -10.17 -7.53
CA ASN A 55 4.10 -10.24 -8.64
C ASN A 55 5.48 -10.82 -8.24
N TYR A 56 5.56 -11.45 -7.06
CA TYR A 56 6.73 -12.13 -6.52
C TYR A 56 6.43 -13.61 -6.26
N SER A 57 7.44 -14.45 -6.38
CA SER A 57 7.36 -15.89 -6.10
C SER A 57 7.09 -16.12 -4.61
N SER A 58 6.42 -17.24 -4.27
CA SER A 58 6.41 -17.74 -2.89
C SER A 58 7.78 -18.23 -2.43
N ASP A 59 8.67 -18.53 -3.37
CA ASP A 59 10.01 -19.05 -3.10
C ASP A 59 10.99 -17.90 -2.84
N GLN A 60 11.85 -18.11 -1.84
CA GLN A 60 12.93 -17.19 -1.47
C GLN A 60 14.30 -17.80 -1.82
N SER A 61 15.27 -16.94 -2.09
CA SER A 61 16.68 -17.30 -2.13
C SER A 61 17.18 -17.73 -0.74
N THR A 62 18.40 -18.27 -0.67
CA THR A 62 19.06 -18.57 0.62
C THR A 62 19.29 -17.33 1.49
N GLU A 63 19.22 -16.14 0.89
CA GLU A 63 19.34 -14.85 1.57
C GLU A 63 17.98 -14.22 1.90
N GLY A 64 16.87 -14.93 1.64
CA GLY A 64 15.51 -14.47 1.96
C GLY A 64 14.85 -13.60 0.90
N PHE A 65 15.50 -13.39 -0.26
CA PHE A 65 14.94 -12.57 -1.35
C PHE A 65 13.94 -13.36 -2.18
N TYR A 66 12.74 -12.83 -2.38
CA TYR A 66 11.75 -13.43 -3.27
C TYR A 66 12.16 -13.30 -4.74
N PHE A 67 11.96 -14.37 -5.52
CA PHE A 67 12.20 -14.31 -6.96
C PHE A 67 11.13 -13.47 -7.66
N TYR A 68 11.54 -12.58 -8.57
CA TYR A 68 10.58 -11.84 -9.39
C TYR A 68 9.86 -12.79 -10.37
N ARG A 69 8.61 -12.46 -10.70
CA ARG A 69 7.85 -13.14 -11.74
C ARG A 69 7.57 -12.15 -12.87
N THR A 70 7.66 -12.63 -14.11
CA THR A 70 7.29 -11.79 -15.26
C THR A 70 5.79 -11.50 -15.24
N VAL A 71 5.42 -10.26 -15.56
CA VAL A 71 4.03 -9.81 -15.65
C VAL A 71 3.53 -9.77 -17.10
N GLY A 72 2.21 -9.71 -17.31
CA GLY A 72 1.59 -9.70 -18.64
C GLY A 72 1.71 -8.34 -19.36
N ALA A 73 1.47 -8.31 -20.67
CA ALA A 73 1.65 -7.13 -21.52
C ALA A 73 0.82 -5.87 -21.15
N SER A 74 -0.21 -6.03 -20.33
CA SER A 74 -1.05 -4.93 -19.84
C SER A 74 -0.62 -4.42 -18.46
N ASP A 75 0.37 -5.04 -17.83
CA ASP A 75 0.82 -4.69 -16.48
C ASP A 75 1.69 -3.43 -16.50
N TYR A 76 1.60 -2.64 -15.43
CA TYR A 76 2.35 -1.40 -15.26
C TYR A 76 3.88 -1.63 -15.31
N TYR A 77 4.37 -2.79 -14.85
CA TYR A 77 5.80 -3.12 -14.83
C TYR A 77 6.23 -4.04 -15.99
N PHE A 78 5.42 -4.17 -17.06
CA PHE A 78 5.72 -5.09 -18.14
C PHE A 78 7.09 -4.88 -18.80
N ASP A 79 7.46 -3.63 -19.08
CA ASP A 79 8.71 -3.33 -19.77
C ASP A 79 9.95 -3.61 -18.89
N ALA A 80 9.77 -3.69 -17.56
CA ALA A 80 10.83 -4.08 -16.62
C ALA A 80 11.12 -5.59 -16.60
N ASN A 81 10.32 -6.41 -17.30
CA ASN A 81 10.50 -7.86 -17.35
C ASN A 81 11.90 -8.26 -17.84
N LEU A 82 12.55 -9.17 -17.10
CA LEU A 82 13.86 -9.74 -17.42
C LEU A 82 15.03 -8.74 -17.45
N LEU A 83 14.81 -7.47 -17.09
CA LEU A 83 15.87 -6.49 -16.95
C LEU A 83 16.58 -6.66 -15.60
N VAL A 84 17.87 -6.33 -15.56
CA VAL A 84 18.70 -6.35 -14.36
C VAL A 84 19.67 -5.17 -14.34
N GLY A 85 20.20 -4.83 -13.17
CA GLY A 85 21.21 -3.78 -13.01
C GLY A 85 20.75 -2.42 -13.56
N ASP A 86 21.62 -1.74 -14.29
CA ASP A 86 21.35 -0.41 -14.84
C ASP A 86 20.15 -0.40 -15.79
N ALA A 87 19.99 -1.44 -16.62
CA ALA A 87 18.86 -1.53 -17.54
C ALA A 87 17.51 -1.58 -16.79
N LEU A 88 17.44 -2.32 -15.68
CA LEU A 88 16.24 -2.36 -14.84
C LEU A 88 15.98 -1.01 -14.19
N ARG A 89 17.03 -0.37 -13.65
CA ARG A 89 16.91 0.94 -13.01
C ARG A 89 16.39 1.99 -13.99
N ASP A 90 16.95 2.03 -15.20
CA ASP A 90 16.59 3.02 -16.22
C ASP A 90 15.15 2.82 -16.70
N GLU A 91 14.72 1.56 -16.88
CA GLU A 91 13.33 1.25 -17.21
C GLU A 91 12.36 1.64 -16.08
N LEU A 92 12.71 1.33 -14.82
CA LEU A 92 11.92 1.75 -13.67
C LEU A 92 11.83 3.28 -13.57
N ASN A 93 12.93 4.00 -13.83
CA ASN A 93 12.93 5.46 -13.88
C ASN A 93 11.99 5.98 -14.97
N GLN A 94 12.02 5.38 -16.16
CA GLN A 94 11.11 5.73 -17.26
C GLN A 94 9.65 5.49 -16.87
N ILE A 95 9.34 4.33 -16.30
CA ILE A 95 7.99 3.95 -15.84
C ILE A 95 7.44 4.97 -14.82
N ILE A 96 8.23 5.37 -13.82
CA ILE A 96 7.76 6.28 -12.76
C ILE A 96 7.77 7.76 -13.16
N THR A 97 8.54 8.12 -14.18
CA THR A 97 8.64 9.51 -14.67
C THR A 97 7.62 9.79 -15.77
N SER A 98 7.29 8.79 -16.58
CA SER A 98 6.30 8.91 -17.65
C SER A 98 4.92 9.25 -17.09
N GLY A 99 4.34 10.38 -17.52
CA GLY A 99 3.05 10.85 -17.03
C GLY A 99 3.06 11.43 -15.61
N PHE A 100 4.22 11.55 -14.96
CA PHE A 100 4.31 12.13 -13.63
C PHE A 100 3.88 13.61 -13.63
N THR A 101 2.88 13.93 -12.81
CA THR A 101 2.40 15.30 -12.63
C THR A 101 2.83 15.80 -11.25
N PRO A 102 3.76 16.78 -11.16
CA PRO A 102 4.25 17.27 -9.89
C PRO A 102 3.18 18.07 -9.14
N LEU A 103 2.98 17.71 -7.88
CA LEU A 103 2.18 18.47 -6.93
C LEU A 103 3.05 19.43 -6.12
N SER A 104 2.43 20.49 -5.62
CA SER A 104 3.10 21.45 -4.76
C SER A 104 3.26 20.91 -3.34
N TYR A 105 4.21 21.46 -2.59
CA TYR A 105 4.38 21.07 -1.19
C TYR A 105 3.12 21.36 -0.36
N ALA A 106 2.37 22.42 -0.70
CA ALA A 106 1.08 22.72 -0.08
C ALA A 106 0.04 21.60 -0.29
N ASP A 107 0.01 21.00 -1.48
CA ASP A 107 -0.94 19.94 -1.83
C ASP A 107 -0.75 18.69 -0.95
N ALA A 108 0.45 18.48 -0.40
CA ALA A 108 0.73 17.37 0.52
C ALA A 108 -0.21 17.34 1.74
N LYS A 109 -0.72 18.50 2.19
CA LYS A 109 -1.65 18.55 3.33
C LYS A 109 -2.92 17.75 3.05
N THR A 110 -3.48 17.90 1.85
CA THR A 110 -4.71 17.20 1.44
C THR A 110 -4.43 15.81 0.86
N VAL A 111 -3.25 15.59 0.27
CA VAL A 111 -2.88 14.26 -0.23
C VAL A 111 -2.68 13.29 0.93
N LEU A 112 -1.96 13.70 1.97
CA LEU A 112 -1.65 12.84 3.12
C LEU A 112 -2.87 12.53 3.98
N GLU A 113 -3.89 13.40 3.98
CA GLU A 113 -5.22 13.11 4.55
C GLU A 113 -5.85 11.83 3.97
N VAL A 114 -5.48 11.47 2.73
CA VAL A 114 -6.00 10.29 2.03
C VAL A 114 -4.97 9.17 1.96
N SER A 115 -3.72 9.47 1.62
CA SER A 115 -2.69 8.43 1.42
C SER A 115 -2.28 7.74 2.72
N ASP A 116 -2.29 8.48 3.84
CA ASP A 116 -1.87 7.98 5.15
C ASP A 116 -3.09 7.68 6.04
N GLN A 117 -4.29 7.65 5.45
CA GLN A 117 -5.53 7.35 6.16
C GLN A 117 -5.48 5.97 6.83
N SER A 118 -6.00 5.89 8.04
CA SER A 118 -6.12 4.61 8.76
C SER A 118 -7.09 3.66 8.07
N LEU A 119 -6.69 2.40 7.95
CA LEU A 119 -7.53 1.33 7.42
C LEU A 119 -8.74 1.00 8.30
N THR A 120 -8.73 1.42 9.57
CA THR A 120 -9.77 1.12 10.56
C THR A 120 -10.63 2.33 10.93
N ASP A 121 -10.16 3.54 10.66
CA ASP A 121 -10.87 4.79 10.98
C ASP A 121 -10.55 5.87 9.95
N SER A 122 -11.46 6.11 9.01
CA SER A 122 -11.27 7.09 7.94
C SER A 122 -11.17 8.54 8.42
N THR A 123 -11.48 8.83 9.70
CA THR A 123 -11.30 10.15 10.29
C THR A 123 -9.88 10.39 10.80
N LYS A 124 -9.00 9.38 10.66
CA LYS A 124 -7.63 9.39 11.18
C LYS A 124 -6.61 9.15 10.08
N VAL A 125 -5.45 9.77 10.22
CA VAL A 125 -4.22 9.37 9.53
C VAL A 125 -3.29 8.67 10.51
N MET A 126 -2.49 7.73 10.00
CA MET A 126 -1.48 7.01 10.74
C MET A 126 -0.13 7.71 10.58
N ASN A 127 0.42 8.21 11.69
CA ASN A 127 1.72 8.85 11.68
C ASN A 127 2.85 7.84 11.47
N VAL A 128 3.76 8.14 10.55
CA VAL A 128 4.98 7.35 10.30
C VAL A 128 5.83 7.24 11.58
N TYR A 129 6.56 6.14 11.70
CA TYR A 129 7.43 5.75 12.84
C TYR A 129 6.75 5.39 14.15
N THR A 130 5.53 5.86 14.41
CA THR A 130 4.83 5.61 15.68
C THR A 130 3.52 4.83 15.53
N GLY A 131 2.97 4.74 14.30
CA GLY A 131 1.64 4.19 14.06
C GLY A 131 0.50 4.96 14.73
N LEU A 132 0.77 6.14 15.32
CA LEU A 132 -0.22 6.88 16.09
C LEU A 132 -1.34 7.40 15.18
N LEU A 133 -2.59 7.12 15.55
CA LEU A 133 -3.77 7.61 14.85
C LEU A 133 -4.16 9.01 15.33
N VAL A 134 -4.04 10.00 14.44
CA VAL A 134 -4.35 11.41 14.71
C VAL A 134 -5.45 11.91 13.76
N PRO A 135 -6.18 13.00 14.08
CA PRO A 135 -7.18 13.55 13.17
C PRO A 135 -6.63 13.74 11.75
N ALA A 136 -7.38 13.30 10.75
CA ALA A 136 -6.93 13.31 9.37
C ALA A 136 -6.65 14.74 8.88
N VAL A 137 -7.60 15.66 9.09
CA VAL A 137 -7.50 17.05 8.63
C VAL A 137 -6.23 17.72 9.14
N TRP A 138 -5.45 18.30 8.23
CA TRP A 138 -4.21 18.99 8.58
C TRP A 138 -4.48 20.24 9.42
N ASP A 139 -3.94 20.27 10.64
CA ASP A 139 -4.10 21.36 11.62
C ASP A 139 -2.76 21.92 12.12
N SER A 140 -1.64 21.47 11.56
CA SER A 140 -0.25 21.75 11.99
C SER A 140 0.10 21.39 13.44
N THR A 141 -0.83 20.83 14.21
CA THR A 141 -0.68 20.53 15.64
C THR A 141 -0.65 19.03 15.89
N SER A 142 -1.60 18.32 15.27
CA SER A 142 -1.74 16.87 15.33
C SER A 142 -0.66 16.16 14.52
N TRP A 143 -0.29 16.72 13.37
CA TRP A 143 0.76 16.16 12.52
C TRP A 143 1.43 17.20 11.61
N HIS A 144 2.66 16.89 11.22
CA HIS A 144 3.49 17.61 10.25
C HIS A 144 3.73 16.75 9.00
N ARG A 145 4.29 17.36 7.96
CA ARG A 145 4.79 16.66 6.77
C ARG A 145 6.24 16.25 7.01
N GLU A 146 6.51 14.96 7.04
CA GLU A 146 7.85 14.36 7.15
C GLU A 146 8.49 14.22 5.78
N HIS A 147 9.74 14.62 5.64
CA HIS A 147 10.56 14.28 4.47
C HIS A 147 11.36 13.02 4.77
N VAL A 148 10.88 11.84 4.35
CA VAL A 148 11.53 10.55 4.63
C VAL A 148 12.98 10.55 4.13
N TRP A 149 13.22 11.06 2.93
CA TRP A 149 14.52 11.59 2.52
C TRP A 149 14.62 13.06 2.97
N PRO A 150 15.46 13.41 3.96
CA PRO A 150 15.46 14.74 4.58
C PRO A 150 15.64 15.87 3.58
N ASN A 151 14.92 16.98 3.78
CA ASN A 151 14.99 18.14 2.89
C ASN A 151 16.43 18.68 2.71
N SER A 152 17.20 18.75 3.79
CA SER A 152 18.61 19.18 3.78
C SER A 152 19.53 18.28 2.94
N ARG A 153 19.08 17.08 2.58
CA ARG A 153 19.82 16.07 1.82
C ARG A 153 19.27 15.86 0.41
N LEU A 154 18.31 16.67 -0.05
CA LEU A 154 17.74 16.58 -1.40
C LEU A 154 18.53 17.38 -2.45
N GLY A 155 19.62 18.04 -2.06
CA GLY A 155 20.43 18.85 -2.97
C GLY A 155 19.73 20.11 -3.48
N ILE A 156 18.72 20.60 -2.75
CA ILE A 156 17.95 21.81 -3.07
C ILE A 156 17.91 22.77 -1.89
N GLU A 157 17.53 24.01 -2.18
CA GLU A 157 17.10 24.94 -1.15
C GLU A 157 15.85 24.45 -0.42
N ARG A 158 15.62 25.01 0.77
CA ARG A 158 14.48 24.64 1.61
C ARG A 158 13.18 24.79 0.83
N VAL A 159 12.37 23.74 0.86
CA VAL A 159 11.07 23.70 0.17
C VAL A 159 10.15 24.80 0.67
N SER A 160 9.47 25.47 -0.26
CA SER A 160 8.39 26.42 0.00
C SER A 160 7.04 25.79 -0.34
N GLU A 161 5.93 26.34 0.18
CA GLU A 161 4.57 25.82 -0.09
C GLU A 161 4.25 25.71 -1.59
N SER A 162 4.79 26.61 -2.43
CA SER A 162 4.56 26.61 -3.88
C SER A 162 5.56 25.75 -4.68
N SER A 163 6.58 25.17 -4.01
CA SER A 163 7.59 24.35 -4.68
C SER A 163 6.96 23.12 -5.32
N LYS A 164 7.36 22.84 -6.57
CA LYS A 164 6.98 21.67 -7.38
C LYS A 164 8.24 20.97 -7.89
N ASN A 165 8.94 20.27 -6.99
CA ASN A 165 10.24 19.64 -7.25
C ASN A 165 10.40 18.37 -6.39
N GLN A 166 11.60 17.79 -6.30
CA GLN A 166 11.88 16.60 -5.48
C GLN A 166 11.53 16.78 -3.98
N GLY A 167 11.54 18.02 -3.48
CA GLY A 167 11.12 18.35 -2.11
C GLY A 167 9.60 18.36 -1.91
N SER A 168 8.82 18.31 -2.98
CA SER A 168 7.36 18.20 -2.95
C SER A 168 6.87 16.89 -3.59
N ASP A 169 7.73 15.89 -3.74
CA ASP A 169 7.29 14.57 -4.20
C ASP A 169 6.47 13.89 -3.11
N MET A 170 5.21 13.56 -3.42
CA MET A 170 4.28 12.95 -2.46
C MET A 170 4.76 11.58 -1.98
N HIS A 171 5.52 10.83 -2.78
CA HIS A 171 6.06 9.54 -2.32
C HIS A 171 7.07 9.71 -1.19
N ASN A 172 7.73 10.86 -1.08
CA ASN A 172 8.70 11.18 -0.04
C ASN A 172 8.08 11.81 1.23
N LEU A 173 6.80 12.16 1.19
CA LEU A 173 6.12 12.85 2.27
C LEU A 173 5.23 11.91 3.08
N ARG A 174 5.26 12.01 4.41
CA ARG A 174 4.36 11.26 5.31
C ARG A 174 3.83 12.13 6.44
N ALA A 175 2.66 11.79 6.97
CA ALA A 175 2.15 12.38 8.20
C ALA A 175 3.01 11.92 9.38
N ILE A 176 3.39 12.84 10.25
CA ILE A 176 4.24 12.55 11.42
C ILE A 176 3.86 13.38 12.63
N THR A 177 4.00 12.80 13.82
CA THR A 177 3.88 13.55 15.08
C THR A 177 4.95 14.64 15.15
N PRO A 178 4.62 15.92 15.45
CA PRO A 178 5.59 17.03 15.41
C PRO A 178 6.84 16.83 16.28
N ALA A 179 6.67 16.22 17.46
CA ALA A 179 7.77 15.90 18.37
C ALA A 179 8.72 14.84 17.77
N VAL A 180 8.18 13.84 17.08
CA VAL A 180 8.95 12.77 16.43
C VAL A 180 9.72 13.34 15.24
N ASN A 181 9.09 14.19 14.42
CA ASN A 181 9.76 14.91 13.32
C ASN A 181 10.96 15.72 13.84
N SER A 182 10.73 16.48 14.92
CA SER A 182 11.79 17.29 15.54
C SER A 182 12.96 16.43 16.07
N SER A 183 12.65 15.26 16.66
CA SER A 183 13.63 14.30 17.17
C SER A 183 14.43 13.62 16.04
N ARG A 184 13.71 13.17 14.99
CA ARG A 184 14.28 12.51 13.81
C ARG A 184 15.26 13.42 13.06
N SER A 185 14.92 14.71 12.94
CA SER A 185 15.80 15.72 12.36
C SER A 185 16.28 15.35 10.94
N ASP A 186 17.57 15.49 10.63
CA ASP A 186 18.18 15.07 9.36
C ASP A 186 19.09 13.83 9.51
N ARG A 187 18.81 13.00 10.53
CA ARG A 187 19.58 11.79 10.83
C ARG A 187 19.55 10.81 9.67
N PHE A 188 20.67 10.12 9.50
CA PHE A 188 20.71 8.94 8.66
C PHE A 188 19.94 7.81 9.32
N TYR A 189 19.35 6.95 8.49
CA TYR A 189 18.76 5.72 9.00
C TYR A 189 19.87 4.78 9.46
N ALA A 190 19.60 4.06 10.55
CA ALA A 190 20.50 3.09 11.15
C ALA A 190 19.77 1.80 11.47
N ASP A 191 20.52 0.73 11.65
CA ASP A 191 20.01 -0.56 12.08
C ASP A 191 19.52 -0.54 13.52
N GLY A 192 18.48 -1.31 13.79
CA GLY A 192 17.86 -1.42 15.10
C GLY A 192 16.76 -2.48 15.12
N SER A 193 16.02 -2.53 16.21
CA SER A 193 14.88 -3.43 16.41
C SER A 193 13.89 -2.83 17.39
N GLY A 194 12.61 -3.19 17.27
CA GLY A 194 11.54 -2.67 18.11
C GLY A 194 10.94 -1.37 17.57
N ASP A 195 10.61 -0.47 18.49
CA ASP A 195 10.01 0.83 18.18
C ASP A 195 11.02 1.81 17.58
N ALA A 196 10.54 2.88 16.96
CA ALA A 196 11.40 3.91 16.40
C ALA A 196 12.19 4.65 17.50
N ASP A 197 13.50 4.79 17.30
CA ASP A 197 14.38 5.47 18.26
C ASP A 197 15.65 6.05 17.60
N ILE A 198 16.31 6.97 18.30
CA ILE A 198 17.65 7.41 17.96
C ILE A 198 18.64 6.34 18.44
N THR A 199 19.42 5.80 17.52
CA THR A 199 20.42 4.76 17.83
C THR A 199 21.62 5.36 18.56
N ASP A 200 22.38 4.51 19.28
CA ASP A 200 23.55 4.94 20.07
C ASP A 200 24.63 5.67 19.24
N ASP A 201 24.72 5.36 17.95
CA ASP A 201 25.63 6.01 16.99
C ASP A 201 25.08 7.34 16.41
N GLY A 202 23.91 7.78 16.87
CA GLY A 202 23.27 9.03 16.47
C GLY A 202 22.44 8.93 15.19
N GLY A 203 22.24 7.72 14.65
CA GLY A 203 21.30 7.43 13.58
C GLY A 203 19.84 7.40 14.06
N PHE A 204 18.94 7.04 13.16
CA PHE A 204 17.52 6.89 13.45
C PHE A 204 17.02 5.53 12.96
N TYR A 205 16.55 4.70 13.88
CA TYR A 205 15.85 3.48 13.55
C TYR A 205 14.35 3.80 13.37
N PRO A 206 13.74 3.51 12.21
CA PRO A 206 12.36 3.89 11.94
C PRO A 206 11.30 3.01 12.62
N GLY A 207 11.71 1.92 13.28
CA GLY A 207 10.82 0.92 13.87
C GLY A 207 10.56 -0.27 12.94
N ASP A 208 10.30 -1.44 13.53
CA ASP A 208 10.10 -2.70 12.81
C ASP A 208 8.95 -2.63 11.79
N ASP A 209 7.86 -1.97 12.16
CA ASP A 209 6.66 -1.84 11.32
C ASP A 209 6.85 -0.86 10.15
N HIS A 210 7.85 0.02 10.22
CA HIS A 210 8.02 1.12 9.27
C HIS A 210 9.29 1.03 8.43
N LYS A 211 10.29 0.23 8.81
CA LYS A 211 11.55 0.11 8.07
C LYS A 211 11.36 -0.30 6.60
N GLY A 212 10.37 -1.15 6.33
CA GLY A 212 10.01 -1.55 4.97
C GLY A 212 9.42 -0.40 4.14
N ASP A 213 8.55 0.42 4.73
CA ASP A 213 8.01 1.61 4.06
C ASP A 213 9.09 2.64 3.75
N VAL A 214 9.95 2.91 4.74
CA VAL A 214 11.09 3.81 4.58
C VAL A 214 12.00 3.33 3.46
N ALA A 215 12.37 2.05 3.45
CA ALA A 215 13.22 1.48 2.41
C ALA A 215 12.62 1.66 1.01
N ARG A 216 11.31 1.39 0.83
CA ARG A 216 10.63 1.58 -0.46
C ARG A 216 10.61 3.04 -0.91
N ILE A 217 10.36 3.97 0.02
CA ILE A 217 10.34 5.41 -0.28
C ILE A 217 11.74 5.88 -0.72
N LEU A 218 12.77 5.49 0.01
CA LEU A 218 14.16 5.82 -0.31
C LEU A 218 14.59 5.21 -1.65
N PHE A 219 14.22 3.96 -1.91
CA PHE A 219 14.46 3.30 -3.19
C PHE A 219 13.79 4.04 -4.34
N TYR A 220 12.50 4.40 -4.19
CA TYR A 220 11.77 5.21 -5.17
C TYR A 220 12.51 6.52 -5.47
N MET A 221 12.92 7.24 -4.43
CA MET A 221 13.61 8.53 -4.59
C MET A 221 14.94 8.40 -5.33
N ALA A 222 15.73 7.36 -5.02
CA ALA A 222 17.01 7.09 -5.68
C ALA A 222 16.85 6.62 -7.14
N VAL A 223 15.77 5.88 -7.45
CA VAL A 223 15.46 5.48 -8.83
C VAL A 223 14.97 6.68 -9.63
N LYS A 224 14.09 7.52 -9.07
CA LYS A 224 13.49 8.68 -9.77
C LYS A 224 14.46 9.82 -10.01
N TYR A 225 15.23 10.16 -8.97
CA TYR A 225 16.16 11.28 -8.99
C TYR A 225 17.58 10.72 -9.00
N ASP A 226 18.16 10.64 -10.19
CA ASP A 226 19.46 10.00 -10.45
C ASP A 226 20.64 10.57 -9.64
N PHE A 227 20.55 11.82 -9.21
CA PHE A 227 21.53 12.47 -8.34
C PHE A 227 21.37 12.11 -6.85
N LEU A 228 20.27 11.46 -6.45
CA LEU A 228 20.08 10.96 -5.09
C LEU A 228 20.68 9.57 -4.96
N VAL A 229 21.66 9.43 -4.06
CA VAL A 229 22.45 8.22 -3.89
C VAL A 229 22.28 7.69 -2.47
N LEU A 230 21.91 6.42 -2.35
CA LEU A 230 21.94 5.70 -1.07
C LEU A 230 23.40 5.33 -0.75
N THR A 231 23.84 5.66 0.46
CA THR A 231 25.22 5.40 0.90
C THR A 231 25.21 4.83 2.31
N ASN A 232 26.18 3.95 2.57
CA ASN A 232 26.47 3.45 3.92
C ASN A 232 27.45 4.36 4.69
N GLU A 233 27.84 5.49 4.09
CA GLU A 233 28.89 6.38 4.61
C GLU A 233 28.36 7.43 5.59
N GLY A 234 27.04 7.65 5.63
CA GLY A 234 26.41 8.69 6.44
C GLY A 234 26.68 8.61 7.94
N LEU A 235 26.78 7.40 8.49
CA LEU A 235 27.10 7.16 9.91
C LEU A 235 28.61 7.15 10.18
N LYS A 236 29.46 6.96 9.15
CA LYS A 236 30.92 6.83 9.29
C LYS A 236 31.67 8.16 9.21
N MET A 237 30.98 9.26 8.92
CA MET A 237 31.62 10.57 8.81
C MET A 237 31.82 11.27 10.16
N ASN A 238 32.74 10.74 10.96
CA ASN A 238 33.54 11.57 11.86
C ASN A 238 35.05 11.33 11.75
N GLN A 239 35.51 10.65 10.69
CA GLN A 239 36.92 10.55 10.35
C GLN A 239 37.09 10.68 8.83
N ILE A 240 37.95 11.61 8.43
CA ILE A 240 38.54 11.77 7.09
C ILE A 240 37.83 12.78 6.17
N THR A 241 38.36 14.00 6.29
CA THR A 241 38.34 15.09 5.32
C THR A 241 38.76 14.66 3.90
N THR A 242 38.03 15.20 2.92
CA THR A 242 38.45 15.54 1.55
C THR A 242 38.98 14.40 0.65
N ARG A 243 38.22 14.04 -0.39
CA ARG A 243 38.71 13.94 -1.78
C ARG A 243 37.56 13.81 -2.79
N ARG A 244 37.63 14.65 -3.83
CA ARG A 244 36.83 14.60 -5.06
C ARG A 244 37.21 13.34 -5.86
N ARG A 245 36.24 12.52 -6.32
CA ARG A 245 36.22 11.77 -7.61
C ARG A 245 35.07 10.75 -7.69
N GLU A 246 34.38 10.80 -8.84
CA GLU A 246 33.68 9.75 -9.61
C GLU A 246 32.80 8.71 -8.88
N PRO A 247 31.52 8.53 -9.30
CA PRO A 247 30.66 7.52 -8.73
C PRO A 247 31.11 6.13 -9.21
N LYS A 248 31.74 5.38 -8.30
CA LYS A 248 31.90 3.94 -8.42
C LYS A 248 30.85 3.27 -7.56
N TRP A 249 29.94 2.55 -8.19
CA TRP A 249 28.92 1.76 -7.53
C TRP A 249 29.50 0.40 -7.16
N GLY A 250 29.66 0.17 -5.86
CA GLY A 250 30.00 -1.11 -5.27
C GLY A 250 29.25 -1.24 -3.95
N ASP A 251 28.54 -2.35 -3.81
CA ASP A 251 27.96 -2.88 -2.57
C ASP A 251 26.75 -2.11 -1.99
N CYS A 252 25.64 -2.17 -2.71
CA CYS A 252 24.32 -2.04 -2.09
C CYS A 252 23.98 -3.36 -1.36
N HIS A 253 24.34 -3.44 -0.08
CA HIS A 253 23.60 -4.32 0.83
C HIS A 253 22.28 -3.63 1.15
N CYS A 254 21.21 -4.08 0.53
CA CYS A 254 19.87 -3.85 1.06
C CYS A 254 19.73 -4.69 2.32
N PHE A 255 19.20 -4.07 3.38
CA PHE A 255 18.92 -4.67 4.69
C PHE A 255 18.13 -5.98 4.60
#